data_AF-A0A0G1KTZ8-F1
#
_entry.id   AF-A0A0G1KTZ8-F1
#
_cell.length_a   1.000
_cell.length_b   1.000
_cell.length_c   1.000
_cell.angle_alpha   90.00
_cell.angle_beta   90.00
_cell.angle_gamma   90.00
#
_symmetry.space_group_name_H-M   'P 1'
#
loop_
_entity.id
_entity.type
_entity.pdbx_description
1 polymer ?
#
loop_
_entity_poly.entity_id
_entity_poly.type
_entity_poly.pdbx_seq_one_letter_code
_entity_poly.pdbx_strand_id
1 'polypeptide(L)' 'MPKTWQAFKKRIKITKNKKLLRKKTGQSHFNTKESGKTVMGKRRLIAAPESLKKIKF' A
#
# COMPACT_ATOMS: atom_id res chain seq x y z
N MET A 1 -5.41 14.50 -21.88
CA MET A 1 -4.67 13.58 -20.97
C MET A 1 -5.43 12.28 -20.84
N PRO A 2 -4.78 11.11 -20.90
CA PRO A 2 -5.46 9.83 -20.78
C PRO A 2 -6.14 9.67 -19.41
N LYS A 3 -7.23 8.89 -19.37
CA LYS A 3 -7.98 8.63 -18.13
C LYS A 3 -7.09 7.89 -17.13
N THR A 4 -6.86 8.51 -15.98
CA THR A 4 -6.04 7.91 -14.92
C THR A 4 -6.90 7.08 -13.96
N TRP A 5 -6.32 6.02 -13.40
CA TRP A 5 -7.02 5.21 -12.41
C TRP A 5 -7.00 5.89 -11.03
N GLN A 6 -7.99 6.75 -10.80
CA GLN A 6 -8.05 7.60 -9.60
C GLN A 6 -8.03 6.82 -8.28
N ALA A 7 -8.64 5.63 -8.24
CA ALA A 7 -8.65 4.79 -7.05
C ALA A 7 -7.24 4.34 -6.64
N PHE A 8 -6.36 4.10 -7.63
CA PHE A 8 -4.97 3.72 -7.41
C PHE A 8 -4.14 4.90 -6.92
N LYS A 9 -4.29 6.06 -7.56
CA LYS A 9 -3.62 7.32 -7.16
C LYS A 9 -3.90 7.68 -5.69
N LYS A 10 -5.12 7.46 -5.22
CA LYS A 10 -5.52 7.75 -3.82
C LYS A 10 -4.88 6.81 -2.78
N ARG A 11 -4.38 5.64 -3.17
CA ARG A 11 -3.98 4.56 -2.24
C ARG A 11 -2.47 4.30 -2.19
N ILE A 12 -1.68 4.94 -3.06
CA ILE A 12 -0.25 4.69 -3.21
C ILE A 12 0.57 5.95 -3.03
N LYS A 13 1.72 5.80 -2.39
CA LYS A 13 2.74 6.85 -2.28
C LYS A 13 3.90 6.51 -3.22
N ILE A 14 4.27 7.46 -4.07
CA ILE A 14 5.46 7.38 -4.93
C ILE A 14 6.61 8.06 -4.20
N THR A 15 7.75 7.39 -4.03
CA THR A 15 8.95 8.00 -3.44
C THR A 15 9.77 8.76 -4.49
N LYS A 16 10.73 9.58 -4.04
CA LYS A 16 11.68 10.27 -4.93
C LYS A 16 12.38 9.32 -5.90
N ASN A 17 12.69 8.10 -5.44
CA ASN A 17 13.34 7.05 -6.24
C ASN A 17 12.33 6.20 -7.03
N LYS A 18 11.12 6.70 -7.29
CA LYS A 18 10.05 6.04 -8.06
C LYS A 18 9.58 4.69 -7.48
N LYS A 19 9.83 4.41 -6.20
CA LYS A 19 9.30 3.22 -5.53
C LYS A 19 7.84 3.45 -5.14
N LEU A 20 6.99 2.46 -5.37
CA LEU A 20 5.59 2.47 -4.96
C LEU A 20 5.45 1.89 -3.55
N LEU A 21 4.85 2.64 -2.65
CA LEU A 21 4.56 2.24 -1.27
C LEU A 21 3.05 2.16 -1.04
N ARG A 22 2.62 1.15 -0.28
CA ARG A 22 1.22 0.92 0.11
C ARG A 22 1.09 0.60 1.59
N LYS A 23 -0.09 0.81 2.17
CA LYS A 23 -0.43 0.27 3.49
C LYS A 23 -0.50 -1.25 3.43
N LYS A 24 -0.08 -1.92 4.51
CA LYS A 24 -0.26 -3.37 4.66
C LYS A 24 -1.74 -3.69 4.83
N THR A 25 -2.16 -4.84 4.32
CA THR A 25 -3.55 -5.31 4.37
C THR A 25 -3.91 -5.80 5.77
N GLY A 26 -5.22 -5.87 6.05
CA GLY A 26 -5.75 -6.41 7.30
C GLY A 26 -5.45 -5.56 8.53
N GLN A 27 -5.56 -4.23 8.40
CA GLN A 27 -5.57 -3.30 9.54
C GLN A 27 -7.03 -3.03 9.98
N SER A 28 -7.20 -2.58 11.23
CA SER A 28 -8.46 -2.16 11.88
C SER A 28 -9.28 -3.29 12.51
N HIS A 29 -10.09 -4.03 11.73
CA HIS A 29 -11.15 -4.87 12.29
C HIS A 29 -10.65 -6.12 13.02
N PHE A 30 -9.76 -6.90 12.39
CA PHE A 30 -9.24 -8.15 12.97
C PHE A 30 -8.06 -7.94 13.92
N ASN A 31 -7.67 -6.69 14.19
CA ASN A 31 -6.53 -6.40 15.07
C ASN A 31 -6.74 -6.94 16.49
N THR A 32 -7.98 -7.06 16.96
CA THR A 32 -8.32 -7.61 18.28
C THR A 32 -8.01 -9.11 18.39
N LYS A 33 -7.97 -9.83 17.27
CA LYS A 33 -7.68 -11.28 17.21
C LYS A 33 -6.21 -11.58 16.94
N GLU A 34 -5.38 -10.55 16.78
CA GLU A 34 -3.98 -10.69 16.41
C GLU A 34 -3.05 -10.28 17.55
N SER A 35 -1.88 -10.92 17.61
CA SER A 35 -0.84 -10.54 18.57
C SER A 35 -0.37 -9.09 18.35
N GLY A 36 0.09 -8.44 19.43
CA GLY A 36 0.65 -7.09 19.36
C GLY A 36 1.82 -6.97 18.37
N LYS A 37 2.69 -7.99 18.30
CA LYS A 37 3.82 -8.05 17.35
C LYS A 37 3.34 -7.96 15.90
N THR A 38 2.31 -8.73 15.54
CA THR A 38 1.71 -8.69 14.19
C THR A 38 1.05 -7.36 13.89
N VAL A 39 0.32 -6.77 14.84
CA VAL A 39 -0.32 -5.46 14.67
C VAL A 39 0.72 -4.36 14.45
N MET A 40 1.79 -4.34 15.24
CA MET A 40 2.89 -3.39 15.07
C MET A 40 3.59 -3.56 13.71
N GLY A 41 3.84 -4.80 13.29
CA GLY A 41 4.43 -5.10 11.99
C GLY A 41 3.60 -4.62 10.80
N LYS A 42 2.28 -4.43 10.97
CA LYS A 42 1.39 -3.90 9.93
C LYS A 42 1.39 -2.39 9.81
N ARG A 43 1.84 -1.63 10.82
CA ARG A 43 1.77 -0.15 10.82
C ARG A 43 2.67 0.51 9.78
N ARG A 44 3.75 -0.16 9.34
CA ARG A 44 4.70 0.38 8.37
C ARG A 44 4.16 0.29 6.94
N LEU A 45 4.49 1.28 6.12
CA LEU A 45 4.28 1.20 4.67
C LEU A 45 5.20 0.13 4.08
N ILE A 46 4.66 -0.67 3.16
CA ILE A 46 5.40 -1.73 2.48
C ILE A 46 5.55 -1.42 1.00
N ALA A 47 6.58 -1.98 0.40
CA ALA A 47 6.75 -1.93 -1.05
C ALA A 47 5.53 -2.57 -1.74
N ALA A 48 5.05 -1.92 -2.80
CA ALA A 48 4.06 -2.53 -3.67
C ALA A 48 4.69 -3.72 -4.41
N PRO A 49 3.92 -4.80 -4.66
CA PRO A 49 4.38 -5.91 -5.49
C PRO A 49 4.76 -5.45 -6.90
N GLU A 50 5.65 -6.19 -7.54
CA GLU A 50 6.19 -5.86 -8.85
C GLU A 50 5.16 -5.80 -9.96
N SER A 51 4.08 -6.57 -9.84
CA SER A 51 2.93 -6.54 -10.75
C SER A 51 2.31 -5.16 -10.91
N LEU A 52 2.34 -4.33 -9.85
CA LEU A 52 1.76 -2.99 -9.88
C LEU A 52 2.66 -1.94 -10.56
N LYS A 53 3.91 -2.27 -10.90
CA LYS A 53 4.81 -1.38 -11.66
C LYS A 53 4.34 -1.18 -13.11
N LYS A 54 3.51 -2.08 -13.64
CA LYS A 54 3.03 -2.06 -15.04
C LYS A 54 1.91 -1.03 -15.29
N ILE A 55 1.32 -0.48 -14.24
CA ILE A 55 0.20 0.46 -14.35
C ILE A 55 0.74 1.83 -14.79
N LYS A 56 0.32 2.28 -15.97
CA LYS A 56 0.59 3.64 -16.44
C LYS A 56 -0.30 4.64 -15.69
N PHE A 57 0.32 5.70 -15.19
CA PHE A 57 -0.33 6.83 -14.52
C PHE A 57 -0.67 7.94 -15.51
#